data_AF-A0A352PK09-F1
#
_entry.id   AF-A0A352PK09-F1
#
_cell.length_a   1.000
_cell.length_b   1.000
_cell.length_c   1.000
_cell.angle_alpha   90.00
_cell.angle_beta   90.00
_cell.angle_gamma   90.00
#
_symmetry.space_group_name_H-M   'P 1'
#
loop_
_entity.id
_entity.type
_entity.pdbx_description
1 polymer ?
#
loop_
_entity_poly.entity_id
_entity_poly.type
_entity_poly.pdbx_seq_one_letter_code
_entity_poly.pdbx_strand_id
1 'polypeptide(L)'
;MKRLIVLAVLALISLPYGAFASTVAPVLVVNALGVINANSALVVDGEYADFWEDNSYITFDFGKLVEGDVTLTLILLEYPTYPIIEFRDEQQNIIHSVGNIFPFLQNVYTITGPEAKYRYVKIKADSKQWKLDGITVNDTSSVQEPVAPITEPEPEPVDLSAGLLLRTQASSTVFLLGSDGKLHPFPSETVFLSWYSDFSDVVTVETEQIAYYRLGKNVTMRSGTWLVKIQTDPKVYAIETGGVLRHVATEAIANELYGFDMPWKDRVVDIDQVFFNDYTTGDPISAAVYPDGSVVQKYTVDPELWYIQNGTRRLIPNSEVNQAYGGVRYAVISDPANVDLYVRGADLDVAGATLLRQPF
;
A
#
# COMPACT_ATOMS: atom_id res chain seq x y z
N MET A 1 58.84 -32.11 -38.95
CA MET A 1 58.48 -30.92 -39.76
C MET A 1 58.65 -29.69 -38.89
N LYS A 2 59.50 -28.75 -39.32
CA LYS A 2 59.87 -27.50 -38.64
C LYS A 2 58.86 -26.39 -38.96
N ARG A 3 58.48 -25.57 -37.97
CA ARG A 3 58.24 -24.10 -38.05
C ARG A 3 58.35 -23.56 -36.60
N LEU A 4 59.49 -23.04 -36.14
CA LEU A 4 60.08 -21.69 -36.29
C LEU A 4 59.29 -20.53 -35.62
N ILE A 5 59.73 -20.16 -34.40
CA ILE A 5 60.12 -18.84 -33.84
C ILE A 5 59.18 -17.62 -34.07
N VAL A 6 58.87 -16.86 -33.00
CA VAL A 6 59.34 -15.46 -32.74
C VAL A 6 58.83 -14.96 -31.37
N LEU A 7 59.77 -14.40 -30.60
CA LEU A 7 59.66 -13.64 -29.35
C LEU A 7 59.04 -12.25 -29.59
N ALA A 8 58.22 -11.72 -28.69
CA ALA A 8 58.09 -10.27 -28.49
C ALA A 8 57.56 -9.92 -27.10
N VAL A 9 58.41 -9.23 -26.34
CA VAL A 9 58.10 -8.49 -25.11
C VAL A 9 57.24 -7.28 -25.49
N LEU A 10 56.15 -6.99 -24.75
CA LEU A 10 55.48 -5.70 -24.86
C LEU A 10 55.15 -5.13 -23.47
N ALA A 11 55.75 -3.98 -23.20
CA ALA A 11 55.53 -3.13 -22.04
C ALA A 11 54.14 -2.46 -22.11
N LEU A 12 53.47 -2.34 -20.96
CA LEU A 12 52.26 -1.54 -20.81
C LEU A 12 52.61 -0.26 -20.04
N ILE A 13 52.68 0.85 -20.78
CA ILE A 13 52.69 2.22 -20.26
C ILE A 13 51.37 2.88 -20.69
N SER A 14 50.70 3.47 -19.70
CA SER A 14 49.45 4.24 -19.71
C SER A 14 49.50 5.49 -20.61
N LEU A 15 48.41 5.93 -21.27
CA LEU A 15 47.36 6.87 -20.81
C LEU A 15 46.55 7.30 -22.09
N PRO A 16 45.59 8.23 -22.03
CA PRO A 16 44.17 8.04 -21.75
C PRO A 16 43.32 8.38 -23.00
N TYR A 17 42.14 7.80 -23.17
CA TYR A 17 41.13 8.41 -24.05
C TYR A 17 39.78 8.31 -23.38
N GLY A 18 39.20 9.49 -23.14
CA GLY A 18 37.96 9.66 -22.42
C GLY A 18 36.74 9.22 -23.21
N ALA A 19 35.67 8.95 -22.46
CA ALA A 19 34.32 9.05 -22.94
C ALA A 19 33.63 10.15 -22.12
N PHE A 20 33.03 11.10 -22.84
CA PHE A 20 32.20 12.15 -22.27
C PHE A 20 30.93 11.57 -21.63
N ALA A 21 30.39 12.33 -20.68
CA ALA A 21 29.23 12.04 -19.87
C ALA A 21 28.00 11.59 -20.67
N SER A 22 27.35 10.54 -20.18
CA SER A 22 25.92 10.29 -20.39
C SER A 22 25.25 10.21 -19.02
N THR A 23 24.29 11.10 -18.82
CA THR A 23 23.31 11.12 -17.74
C THR A 23 22.53 9.81 -17.65
N VAL A 24 22.89 8.95 -16.70
CA VAL A 24 22.03 8.01 -15.96
C VAL A 24 22.79 7.77 -14.66
N ALA A 25 22.30 8.23 -13.51
CA ALA A 25 22.85 7.79 -12.22
C ALA A 25 22.49 6.30 -12.09
N PRO A 26 23.47 5.38 -12.10
CA PRO A 26 23.19 3.96 -12.00
C PRO A 26 23.18 3.56 -10.52
N VAL A 27 22.11 2.88 -10.10
CA VAL A 27 22.03 1.89 -9.01
C VAL A 27 23.26 1.90 -8.10
N LEU A 28 23.17 2.60 -6.96
CA LEU A 28 24.24 2.67 -5.99
C LEU A 28 24.38 1.33 -5.23
N VAL A 29 25.05 0.35 -5.84
CA VAL A 29 25.51 -0.86 -5.14
C VAL A 29 26.73 -0.47 -4.30
N VAL A 30 26.52 -0.09 -3.04
CA VAL A 30 27.63 0.25 -2.11
C VAL A 30 28.19 -1.03 -1.50
N ASN A 31 29.12 -1.67 -2.20
CA ASN A 31 30.08 -2.56 -1.52
C ASN A 31 30.99 -1.66 -0.66
N ALA A 32 30.80 -1.73 0.65
CA ALA A 32 31.38 -0.87 1.68
C ALA A 32 32.88 -0.60 1.48
N LEU A 33 33.28 0.68 1.51
CA LEU A 33 34.60 1.27 1.87
C LEU A 33 34.72 2.79 1.54
N GLY A 34 33.62 3.47 1.15
CA GLY A 34 33.65 4.86 0.66
C GLY A 34 33.05 5.92 1.61
N VAL A 35 33.43 7.19 1.38
CA VAL A 35 32.79 8.39 1.94
C VAL A 35 31.80 8.94 0.93
N ILE A 36 30.56 9.21 1.33
CA ILE A 36 29.51 9.73 0.45
C ILE A 36 29.17 11.17 0.86
N ASN A 37 28.97 12.05 -0.12
CA ASN A 37 28.50 13.42 0.12
C ASN A 37 27.03 13.39 0.53
N ALA A 38 26.72 13.88 1.73
CA ALA A 38 25.37 13.89 2.27
C ALA A 38 24.41 14.73 1.40
N ASN A 39 24.86 15.85 0.84
CA ASN A 39 24.00 16.71 0.01
C ASN A 39 23.63 16.10 -1.35
N SER A 40 24.33 15.05 -1.78
CA SER A 40 24.13 14.37 -3.07
C SER A 40 23.32 13.09 -2.98
N ALA A 41 23.19 12.51 -1.79
CA ALA A 41 22.71 11.14 -1.61
C ALA A 41 21.38 11.04 -0.86
N LEU A 42 20.70 12.15 -0.54
CA LEU A 42 19.75 12.19 0.57
C LEU A 42 18.56 13.13 0.32
N VAL A 43 17.69 12.73 -0.59
CA VAL A 43 16.25 12.94 -0.46
C VAL A 43 15.67 11.54 -0.23
N VAL A 44 14.55 11.41 0.48
CA VAL A 44 13.79 10.13 0.47
C VAL A 44 13.37 9.88 -0.98
N ASP A 45 14.19 9.14 -1.71
CA ASP A 45 14.12 8.99 -3.17
C ASP A 45 13.98 7.52 -3.59
N GLY A 46 14.05 6.60 -2.63
CA GLY A 46 13.92 5.16 -2.83
C GLY A 46 15.23 4.48 -3.25
N GLU A 47 16.35 5.20 -3.36
CA GLU A 47 17.68 4.62 -3.42
C GLU A 47 18.19 4.30 -2.01
N TYR A 48 18.76 3.11 -1.82
CA TYR A 48 19.14 2.64 -0.50
C TYR A 48 20.56 2.08 -0.45
N ALA A 49 21.24 2.27 0.68
CA ALA A 49 22.49 1.61 1.00
C ALA A 49 22.22 0.28 1.72
N ASP A 50 22.87 -0.78 1.24
CA ASP A 50 22.73 -2.16 1.70
C ASP A 50 23.80 -2.53 2.74
N PHE A 51 23.40 -3.07 3.90
CA PHE A 51 24.31 -3.62 4.92
C PHE A 51 24.11 -5.13 5.07
N TRP A 52 25.01 -5.93 4.48
CA TRP A 52 24.87 -7.40 4.38
C TRP A 52 25.99 -8.17 5.07
N GLU A 53 27.09 -7.50 5.42
CA GLU A 53 28.25 -8.09 6.07
C GLU A 53 28.47 -7.49 7.46
N ASP A 54 28.93 -8.33 8.39
CA ASP A 54 29.32 -7.90 9.73
C ASP A 54 30.43 -6.83 9.65
N ASN A 55 30.26 -5.75 10.42
CA ASN A 55 31.17 -4.60 10.46
C ASN A 55 31.25 -3.77 9.15
N SER A 56 30.30 -3.96 8.23
CA SER A 56 30.11 -3.05 7.09
C SER A 56 29.74 -1.65 7.57
N TYR A 57 30.23 -0.62 6.88
CA TYR A 57 30.00 0.76 7.29
C TYR A 57 29.89 1.71 6.11
N ILE A 58 29.16 2.80 6.35
CA ILE A 58 29.10 3.98 5.48
C ILE A 58 29.57 5.20 6.28
N THR A 59 30.23 6.14 5.62
CA THR A 59 30.57 7.43 6.21
C THR A 59 29.98 8.56 5.37
N PHE A 60 29.15 9.37 5.98
CA PHE A 60 28.56 10.57 5.38
C PHE A 60 29.45 11.77 5.67
N ASP A 61 29.77 12.55 4.63
CA ASP A 61 30.42 13.87 4.73
C ASP A 61 29.39 14.95 4.44
N PHE A 62 29.12 15.82 5.43
CA PHE A 62 28.21 16.96 5.27
C PHE A 62 28.85 18.14 4.52
N GLY A 63 30.13 18.04 4.18
CA GLY A 63 30.89 19.07 3.45
C GLY A 63 31.25 20.30 4.27
N LYS A 64 30.68 20.45 5.47
CA LYS A 64 30.92 21.50 6.45
C LYS A 64 30.76 20.95 7.87
N LEU A 65 31.27 21.68 8.86
CA LEU A 65 30.91 21.45 10.26
C LEU A 65 29.43 21.75 10.47
N VAL A 66 28.74 20.82 11.12
CA VAL A 66 27.34 20.87 11.53
C VAL A 66 27.25 20.56 13.02
N GLU A 67 26.13 20.89 13.63
CA GLU A 67 25.82 20.61 15.04
C GLU A 67 24.43 19.96 15.13
N GLY A 68 24.11 19.31 16.24
CA GLY A 68 22.74 18.82 16.49
C GLY A 68 22.50 17.36 16.14
N ASP A 69 21.24 16.98 16.16
CA ASP A 69 20.81 15.58 16.04
C ASP A 69 20.78 15.13 14.58
N VAL A 70 20.86 13.82 14.39
CA VAL A 70 20.84 13.19 13.07
C VAL A 70 19.60 12.31 12.95
N THR A 71 18.80 12.50 11.92
CA THR A 71 17.66 11.62 11.65
C THR A 71 17.99 10.65 10.52
N LEU A 72 17.76 9.35 10.75
CA LEU A 72 17.97 8.27 9.80
C LEU A 72 16.63 7.72 9.32
N THR A 73 16.46 7.54 8.01
CA THR A 73 15.33 6.84 7.40
C THR A 73 15.80 5.48 6.90
N LEU A 74 15.15 4.40 7.32
CA LEU A 74 15.60 3.04 7.13
C LEU A 74 14.56 2.18 6.42
N ILE A 75 15.02 1.28 5.56
CA ILE A 75 14.22 0.18 4.98
C ILE A 75 14.77 -1.10 5.62
N LEU A 76 14.30 -1.40 6.82
CA LEU A 76 14.85 -2.48 7.64
C LEU A 76 14.25 -3.83 7.24
N LEU A 77 15.12 -4.85 7.10
CA LEU A 77 14.76 -6.20 6.69
C LEU A 77 14.80 -7.20 7.86
N GLU A 78 15.88 -7.20 8.66
CA GLU A 78 16.02 -8.06 9.83
C GLU A 78 16.05 -7.27 11.15
N TYR A 79 15.36 -7.78 12.18
CA TYR A 79 15.18 -7.09 13.47
C TYR A 79 15.38 -8.00 14.69
N PRO A 80 15.66 -7.42 15.88
CA PRO A 80 16.19 -6.05 16.07
C PRO A 80 17.65 -5.95 15.61
N THR A 81 18.06 -4.78 15.12
CA THR A 81 19.46 -4.46 14.75
C THR A 81 20.05 -3.40 15.70
N TYR A 82 21.36 -3.48 15.91
CA TYR A 82 22.13 -2.68 16.86
C TYR A 82 23.32 -1.97 16.20
N PRO A 83 23.10 -1.01 15.29
CA PRO A 83 24.20 -0.31 14.66
C PRO A 83 24.91 0.63 15.62
N ILE A 84 26.18 0.89 15.29
CA ILE A 84 27.01 1.88 15.98
C ILE A 84 27.12 3.12 15.10
N ILE A 85 26.72 4.26 15.65
CA ILE A 85 26.77 5.56 14.98
C ILE A 85 27.86 6.40 15.63
N GLU A 86 28.86 6.79 14.84
CA GLU A 86 30.01 7.58 15.28
C GLU A 86 29.98 8.95 14.63
N PHE A 87 29.92 9.99 15.45
CA PHE A 87 30.09 11.38 15.04
C PHE A 87 31.58 11.74 15.06
N ARG A 88 32.05 12.39 14.01
CA ARG A 88 33.47 12.67 13.82
C ARG A 88 33.75 14.11 13.39
N ASP A 89 34.83 14.67 13.89
CA ASP A 89 35.32 16.01 13.54
C ASP A 89 35.90 16.08 12.11
N GLU A 90 36.38 17.25 11.68
CA GLU A 90 36.99 17.45 10.35
C GLU A 90 38.24 16.59 10.11
N GLN A 91 38.94 16.17 11.18
CA GLN A 91 40.10 15.28 11.12
C GLN A 91 39.70 13.80 11.22
N GLN A 92 38.40 13.51 11.22
CA GLN A 92 37.79 12.19 11.37
C GLN A 92 38.01 11.53 12.74
N ASN A 93 38.41 12.26 13.78
CA ASN A 93 38.44 11.71 15.14
C ASN A 93 37.02 11.49 15.66
N ILE A 94 36.80 10.40 16.39
CA ILE A 94 35.50 10.14 17.02
C ILE A 94 35.32 11.12 18.17
N ILE A 95 34.29 11.95 18.08
CA ILE A 95 33.94 12.90 19.14
C ILE A 95 32.72 12.44 19.95
N HIS A 96 31.89 11.56 19.36
CA HIS A 96 30.75 10.95 20.03
C HIS A 96 30.38 9.63 19.36
N SER A 97 29.84 8.69 20.13
CA SER A 97 29.42 7.39 19.63
C SER A 97 28.18 6.91 20.37
N VAL A 98 27.20 6.44 19.61
CA VAL A 98 25.92 5.95 20.11
C VAL A 98 25.72 4.53 19.58
N GLY A 99 25.51 3.58 20.49
CA GLY A 99 24.93 2.29 20.14
C GLY A 99 23.42 2.40 20.30
N ASN A 100 22.65 2.22 19.22
CA ASN A 100 21.20 2.36 19.27
C ASN A 100 20.50 1.04 18.90
N ILE A 101 19.25 0.89 19.34
CA ILE A 101 18.37 -0.22 18.94
C ILE A 101 17.41 0.33 17.91
N PHE A 102 17.31 -0.32 16.76
CA PHE A 102 16.24 -0.04 15.80
C PHE A 102 15.10 -1.08 15.98
N PRO A 103 13.99 -0.73 16.70
CA PRO A 103 12.85 -1.62 16.94
C PRO A 103 11.94 -1.85 15.72
N PHE A 104 11.12 -2.88 15.79
CA PHE A 104 10.22 -3.38 14.73
C PHE A 104 9.18 -2.40 14.15
N LEU A 105 8.95 -1.23 14.77
CA LEU A 105 7.76 -0.39 14.52
C LEU A 105 8.04 0.98 13.91
N GLN A 106 9.30 1.34 13.67
CA GLN A 106 9.67 2.67 13.15
C GLN A 106 10.68 2.53 12.01
N ASN A 107 10.54 3.38 11.00
CA ASN A 107 11.48 3.51 9.89
C ASN A 107 12.26 4.84 9.95
N VAL A 108 11.96 5.73 10.89
CA VAL A 108 12.64 7.00 11.11
C VAL A 108 13.20 7.04 12.52
N TYR A 109 14.50 7.36 12.64
CA TYR A 109 15.23 7.33 13.91
C TYR A 109 16.08 8.58 14.09
N THR A 110 15.73 9.38 15.09
CA THR A 110 16.58 10.50 15.52
C THR A 110 17.63 10.02 16.52
N ILE A 111 18.88 10.28 16.18
CA ILE A 111 20.06 9.97 16.97
C ILE A 111 20.53 11.28 17.57
N THR A 112 20.59 11.31 18.90
CA THR A 112 21.11 12.48 19.62
C THR A 112 22.56 12.71 19.25
N GLY A 113 22.85 13.93 18.78
CA GLY A 113 24.20 14.35 18.41
C GLY A 113 25.00 14.89 19.60
N PRO A 114 26.32 15.08 19.42
CA PRO A 114 27.15 15.74 20.43
C PRO A 114 26.89 17.25 20.51
N GLU A 115 27.22 17.84 21.68
CA GLU A 115 27.34 19.30 21.83
C GLU A 115 28.45 19.90 20.95
N ALA A 116 29.47 19.10 20.60
CA ALA A 116 30.55 19.52 19.72
C ALA A 116 30.17 19.38 18.24
N LYS A 117 30.62 20.32 17.41
CA LYS A 117 30.40 20.25 15.96
C LYS A 117 31.11 19.05 15.32
N TYR A 118 30.44 18.41 14.37
CA TYR A 118 30.95 17.29 13.60
C TYR A 118 30.84 17.57 12.10
N ARG A 119 31.61 16.86 11.28
CA ARG A 119 31.53 16.92 9.81
C ARG A 119 31.13 15.59 9.21
N TYR A 120 31.47 14.49 9.89
CA TYR A 120 31.18 13.15 9.40
C TYR A 120 30.32 12.37 10.38
N VAL A 121 29.42 11.57 9.82
CA VAL A 121 28.69 10.53 10.57
C VAL A 121 29.01 9.19 9.94
N LYS A 122 29.56 8.28 10.74
CA LYS A 122 29.86 6.92 10.31
C LYS A 122 28.88 5.96 10.96
N ILE A 123 28.16 5.21 10.14
CA ILE A 123 27.20 4.20 10.59
C ILE A 123 27.78 2.83 10.29
N LYS A 124 27.94 2.02 11.34
CA LYS A 124 28.43 0.65 11.27
C LYS A 124 27.26 -0.29 11.53
N ALA A 125 27.02 -1.21 10.62
CA ALA A 125 26.04 -2.27 10.82
C ALA A 125 26.54 -3.31 11.82
N ASP A 126 25.58 -3.99 12.44
CA ASP A 126 25.80 -5.24 13.13
C ASP A 126 25.75 -6.42 12.13
N SER A 127 25.59 -7.64 12.64
CA SER A 127 25.49 -8.85 11.81
C SER A 127 24.15 -9.02 11.08
N LYS A 128 23.22 -8.06 11.19
CA LYS A 128 21.88 -8.15 10.60
C LYS A 128 21.79 -7.44 9.27
N GLN A 129 20.88 -7.93 8.41
CA GLN A 129 20.63 -7.32 7.10
C GLN A 129 19.63 -6.18 7.21
N TRP A 130 20.04 -4.99 6.77
CA TRP A 130 19.15 -3.81 6.73
C TRP A 130 19.61 -2.79 5.71
N LYS A 131 18.72 -1.84 5.39
CA LYS A 131 18.97 -0.79 4.39
C LYS A 131 18.75 0.62 4.96
N LEU A 132 19.56 1.57 4.51
CA LEU A 132 19.47 2.99 4.83
C LEU A 132 19.01 3.77 3.60
N ASP A 133 17.90 4.49 3.74
CA ASP A 133 17.25 5.27 2.68
C ASP A 133 17.59 6.77 2.79
N GLY A 134 17.83 7.27 4.01
CA GLY A 134 18.18 8.69 4.19
C GLY A 134 18.86 9.03 5.52
N ILE A 135 19.56 10.16 5.55
CA ILE A 135 20.15 10.80 6.73
C ILE A 135 19.99 12.31 6.61
N THR A 136 19.53 12.96 7.66
CA THR A 136 19.36 14.42 7.71
C THR A 136 19.92 14.96 9.02
N VAL A 137 20.42 16.20 9.00
CA VAL A 137 20.94 16.87 10.20
C VAL A 137 19.94 17.92 10.64
N ASN A 138 19.53 17.82 11.90
CA ASN A 138 18.70 18.80 12.58
C ASN A 138 19.62 19.86 13.19
N ASP A 139 20.18 20.72 12.33
CA ASP A 139 21.23 21.68 12.72
C ASP A 139 20.71 22.76 13.68
N THR A 140 21.19 22.73 14.92
CA THR A 140 20.85 23.72 15.97
C THR A 140 21.61 25.04 15.85
N SER A 141 22.58 25.16 14.92
CA SER A 141 23.40 26.37 14.76
C SER A 141 22.71 27.56 14.06
N SER A 142 21.41 27.51 13.76
CA SER A 142 20.65 28.68 13.31
C SER A 142 19.56 29.08 14.31
N VAL A 143 19.97 29.58 15.49
CA VAL A 143 19.08 30.48 16.25
C VAL A 143 19.08 31.82 15.52
N GLN A 144 18.23 31.93 14.50
CA GLN A 144 17.75 33.21 14.02
C GLN A 144 17.11 33.92 15.22
N GLU A 145 17.25 35.25 15.36
CA GLU A 145 16.42 36.06 16.29
C GLU A 145 14.99 35.51 16.25
N PRO A 146 14.22 35.47 17.37
CA PRO A 146 12.91 34.84 17.39
C PRO A 146 12.06 35.48 16.29
N VAL A 147 12.04 34.83 15.13
CA VAL A 147 11.08 35.07 14.08
C VAL A 147 9.81 34.69 14.80
N ALA A 148 8.95 35.69 15.07
CA ALA A 148 7.62 35.47 15.61
C ALA A 148 7.11 34.19 14.97
N PRO A 149 6.68 33.17 15.76
CA PRO A 149 6.56 31.80 15.30
C PRO A 149 6.01 31.85 13.90
N ILE A 150 6.86 31.51 12.92
CA ILE A 150 6.35 31.14 11.63
C ILE A 150 5.52 29.93 12.00
N THR A 151 4.24 30.17 12.25
CA THR A 151 3.19 29.25 11.91
C THR A 151 3.47 28.94 10.46
N GLU A 152 4.35 27.96 10.24
CA GLU A 152 4.14 27.00 9.17
C GLU A 152 2.65 26.74 9.25
N PRO A 153 1.88 27.14 8.22
CA PRO A 153 0.44 26.97 8.28
C PRO A 153 0.26 25.50 8.62
N GLU A 154 -0.35 25.22 9.79
CA GLU A 154 -0.82 23.89 10.13
C GLU A 154 -1.50 23.41 8.85
N PRO A 155 -0.99 22.34 8.20
CA PRO A 155 -1.38 22.03 6.84
C PRO A 155 -2.89 21.97 6.84
N GLU A 156 -3.52 22.95 6.21
CA GLU A 156 -4.97 23.05 6.30
C GLU A 156 -5.50 21.73 5.73
N PRO A 157 -6.46 21.09 6.41
CA PRO A 157 -6.99 19.83 5.96
C PRO A 157 -7.45 20.04 4.52
N VAL A 158 -6.79 19.37 3.58
CA VAL A 158 -7.25 19.35 2.20
C VAL A 158 -8.61 18.66 2.28
N ASP A 159 -9.67 19.39 1.90
CA ASP A 159 -11.02 18.87 1.86
C ASP A 159 -11.09 17.84 0.74
N LEU A 160 -10.90 16.57 1.11
CA LEU A 160 -10.89 15.46 0.19
C LEU A 160 -12.34 15.04 -0.06
N SER A 161 -12.69 14.83 -1.33
CA SER A 161 -14.04 14.39 -1.70
C SER A 161 -14.29 12.94 -1.27
N ALA A 162 -15.48 12.66 -0.75
CA ALA A 162 -15.94 11.30 -0.50
C ALA A 162 -15.82 10.41 -1.76
N GLY A 163 -15.49 9.14 -1.56
CA GLY A 163 -15.25 8.16 -2.62
C GLY A 163 -13.79 8.01 -3.03
N LEU A 164 -12.89 8.86 -2.52
CA LEU A 164 -11.44 8.74 -2.76
C LEU A 164 -10.85 7.51 -2.07
N LEU A 165 -9.92 6.86 -2.76
CA LEU A 165 -9.09 5.81 -2.21
C LEU A 165 -7.74 6.41 -1.82
N LEU A 166 -7.37 6.27 -0.56
CA LEU A 166 -6.25 6.96 0.05
C LEU A 166 -5.28 5.96 0.69
N ARG A 167 -3.99 6.26 0.63
CA ARG A 167 -2.93 5.60 1.41
C ARG A 167 -1.85 6.60 1.79
N THR A 168 -1.01 6.26 2.75
CA THR A 168 0.21 7.04 3.05
C THR A 168 1.43 6.39 2.42
N GLN A 169 2.54 7.12 2.31
CA GLN A 169 3.82 6.51 1.94
C GLN A 169 4.32 5.52 3.01
N ALA A 170 4.00 5.77 4.28
CA ALA A 170 4.42 4.98 5.43
C ALA A 170 3.61 3.68 5.63
N SER A 171 2.46 3.52 4.98
CA SER A 171 1.56 2.37 5.16
C SER A 171 0.97 1.87 3.84
N SER A 172 0.95 0.55 3.65
CA SER A 172 0.26 -0.09 2.53
C SER A 172 -1.25 -0.19 2.72
N THR A 173 -1.79 0.23 3.87
CA THR A 173 -3.23 0.19 4.14
C THR A 173 -3.96 1.17 3.22
N VAL A 174 -4.90 0.66 2.45
CA VAL A 174 -5.78 1.49 1.62
C VAL A 174 -7.04 1.81 2.43
N PHE A 175 -7.47 3.07 2.34
CA PHE A 175 -8.69 3.58 2.96
C PHE A 175 -9.63 4.11 1.89
N LEU A 176 -10.93 3.89 2.08
CA LEU A 176 -11.98 4.62 1.37
C LEU A 176 -12.44 5.79 2.23
N LEU A 177 -12.43 7.01 1.69
CA LEU A 177 -13.06 8.16 2.33
C LEU A 177 -14.57 8.08 2.14
N GLY A 178 -15.30 7.78 3.22
CA GLY A 178 -16.75 7.63 3.21
C GLY A 178 -17.49 8.95 3.06
N SER A 179 -18.78 8.86 2.70
CA SER A 179 -19.64 10.07 2.67
C SER A 179 -19.94 10.61 4.07
N ASP A 180 -19.66 9.82 5.11
CA ASP A 180 -19.72 10.21 6.51
C ASP A 180 -18.46 10.96 6.99
N GLY A 181 -17.51 11.23 6.10
CA GLY A 181 -16.26 11.93 6.39
C GLY A 181 -15.23 11.09 7.16
N LYS A 182 -15.36 9.76 7.15
CA LYS A 182 -14.41 8.85 7.82
C LYS A 182 -13.60 8.03 6.84
N LEU A 183 -12.45 7.55 7.31
CA LEU A 183 -11.61 6.60 6.58
C LEU A 183 -12.00 5.18 6.94
N HIS A 184 -12.40 4.41 5.93
CA HIS A 184 -12.78 3.02 6.04
C HIS A 184 -11.66 2.14 5.47
N PRO A 185 -10.89 1.42 6.31
CA PRO A 185 -9.78 0.61 5.82
C PRO A 185 -10.28 -0.63 5.09
N PHE A 186 -9.55 -1.04 4.06
CA PHE A 186 -9.69 -2.36 3.46
C PHE A 186 -8.85 -3.36 4.28
N PRO A 187 -9.46 -4.39 4.89
CA PRO A 187 -8.74 -5.31 5.78
C PRO A 187 -7.80 -6.26 5.03
N SER A 188 -7.98 -6.44 3.72
CA SER A 188 -7.08 -7.22 2.87
C SER A 188 -7.16 -6.79 1.41
N GLU A 189 -6.13 -7.17 0.64
CA GLU A 189 -6.11 -7.01 -0.81
C GLU A 189 -7.30 -7.70 -1.47
N THR A 190 -7.69 -8.89 -1.01
CA THR A 190 -8.84 -9.62 -1.57
C THR A 190 -10.14 -8.83 -1.40
N VAL A 191 -10.34 -8.19 -0.25
CA VAL A 191 -11.51 -7.33 -0.04
C VAL A 191 -11.43 -6.10 -0.95
N PHE A 192 -10.28 -5.46 -1.08
CA PHE A 192 -10.10 -4.34 -2.01
C PHE A 192 -10.41 -4.73 -3.46
N LEU A 193 -9.84 -5.82 -3.95
CA LEU A 193 -10.04 -6.32 -5.32
C LEU A 193 -11.48 -6.81 -5.58
N SER A 194 -12.23 -7.10 -4.51
CA SER A 194 -13.66 -7.36 -4.65
C SER A 194 -14.45 -6.12 -5.06
N TRP A 195 -13.92 -4.91 -4.83
CA TRP A 195 -14.55 -3.61 -5.16
C TRP A 195 -13.85 -2.85 -6.31
N TYR A 196 -12.53 -3.01 -6.45
CA TYR A 196 -11.67 -2.32 -7.44
C TYR A 196 -10.90 -3.34 -8.29
N SER A 197 -10.47 -3.02 -9.52
CA SER A 197 -9.72 -3.98 -10.35
C SER A 197 -8.28 -4.10 -9.91
N ASP A 198 -7.76 -2.99 -9.43
CA ASP A 198 -6.36 -2.71 -9.22
C ASP A 198 -6.25 -1.44 -8.36
N PHE A 199 -5.03 -1.08 -8.01
CA PHE A 199 -4.72 0.04 -7.13
C PHE A 199 -4.47 1.35 -7.88
N SER A 200 -4.80 1.46 -9.18
CA SER A 200 -4.48 2.64 -10.00
C SER A 200 -5.23 3.90 -9.55
N ASP A 201 -6.42 3.73 -8.98
CA ASP A 201 -7.24 4.83 -8.44
C ASP A 201 -6.83 5.24 -7.01
N VAL A 202 -5.82 4.58 -6.41
CA VAL A 202 -5.36 4.88 -5.05
C VAL A 202 -4.42 6.07 -5.04
N VAL A 203 -4.82 7.12 -4.34
CA VAL A 203 -4.04 8.35 -4.17
C VAL A 203 -3.17 8.23 -2.93
N THR A 204 -1.88 8.51 -3.09
CA THR A 204 -0.95 8.65 -1.96
C THR A 204 -1.06 10.08 -1.40
N VAL A 205 -1.27 10.20 -0.10
CA VAL A 205 -1.35 11.47 0.63
C VAL A 205 -0.38 11.45 1.82
N GLU A 206 -0.11 12.62 2.38
CA GLU A 206 0.76 12.76 3.55
C GLU A 206 0.10 12.16 4.80
N THR A 207 0.91 11.69 5.75
CA THR A 207 0.41 11.02 6.96
C THR A 207 -0.42 11.97 7.82
N GLU A 208 0.01 13.24 7.88
CA GLU A 208 -0.65 14.33 8.58
C GLU A 208 -2.04 14.60 8.01
N GLN A 209 -2.22 14.45 6.70
CA GLN A 209 -3.51 14.67 6.04
C GLN A 209 -4.53 13.58 6.40
N ILE A 210 -4.10 12.31 6.41
CA ILE A 210 -4.97 11.19 6.82
C ILE A 210 -5.33 11.28 8.30
N ALA A 211 -4.46 11.80 9.15
CA ALA A 211 -4.68 11.90 10.59
C ALA A 211 -5.86 12.80 10.99
N TYR A 212 -6.28 13.73 10.13
CA TYR A 212 -7.46 14.58 10.37
C TYR A 212 -8.79 13.80 10.29
N TYR A 213 -8.81 12.68 9.57
CA TYR A 213 -10.02 11.90 9.37
C TYR A 213 -10.14 10.81 10.42
N ARG A 214 -11.33 10.66 11.01
CA ARG A 214 -11.61 9.58 11.96
C ARG A 214 -11.69 8.25 11.22
N LEU A 215 -11.25 7.18 11.88
CA LEU A 215 -11.45 5.83 11.38
C LEU A 215 -12.93 5.42 11.51
N GLY A 216 -13.45 4.87 10.42
CA GLY A 216 -14.76 4.24 10.33
C GLY A 216 -14.67 2.72 10.50
N LYS A 217 -15.76 2.03 10.15
CA LYS A 217 -15.77 0.57 10.08
C LYS A 217 -14.89 0.07 8.92
N ASN A 218 -14.39 -1.15 9.01
CA ASN A 218 -13.71 -1.78 7.89
C ASN A 218 -14.66 -1.93 6.70
N VAL A 219 -14.12 -1.84 5.49
CA VAL A 219 -14.81 -2.21 4.27
C VAL A 219 -15.01 -3.73 4.26
N THR A 220 -16.23 -4.20 4.03
CA THR A 220 -16.53 -5.63 3.90
C THR A 220 -16.33 -6.11 2.47
N MET A 221 -16.29 -7.43 2.27
CA MET A 221 -16.32 -8.07 0.95
C MET A 221 -17.52 -7.56 0.13
N ARG A 222 -17.34 -7.34 -1.18
CA ARG A 222 -18.41 -6.82 -2.04
C ARG A 222 -19.64 -7.71 -2.05
N SER A 223 -20.79 -7.09 -1.80
CA SER A 223 -22.08 -7.77 -1.79
C SER A 223 -22.45 -8.36 -3.15
N GLY A 224 -23.22 -9.44 -3.12
CA GLY A 224 -23.96 -9.95 -4.26
C GLY A 224 -23.20 -10.83 -5.25
N THR A 225 -21.87 -10.71 -5.34
CA THR A 225 -21.02 -11.48 -6.27
C THR A 225 -20.26 -12.61 -5.58
N TRP A 226 -19.66 -12.28 -4.43
CA TRP A 226 -18.78 -13.17 -3.68
C TRP A 226 -19.55 -13.87 -2.57
N LEU A 227 -19.10 -15.07 -2.26
CA LEU A 227 -19.50 -15.82 -1.09
C LEU A 227 -18.35 -15.79 -0.09
N VAL A 228 -18.65 -15.81 1.20
CA VAL A 228 -17.62 -15.85 2.25
C VAL A 228 -17.88 -16.97 3.25
N LYS A 229 -16.80 -17.38 3.89
CA LYS A 229 -16.81 -18.31 5.02
C LYS A 229 -15.61 -18.04 5.92
N ILE A 230 -15.63 -18.66 7.10
CA ILE A 230 -14.48 -18.72 8.00
C ILE A 230 -13.98 -20.16 8.07
N GLN A 231 -12.70 -20.35 8.42
CA GLN A 231 -12.11 -21.69 8.47
C GLN A 231 -12.75 -22.60 9.54
N THR A 232 -13.31 -21.99 10.59
CA THR A 232 -13.87 -22.69 11.76
C THR A 232 -15.34 -23.08 11.61
N ASP A 233 -16.03 -22.62 10.57
CA ASP A 233 -17.44 -22.93 10.30
C ASP A 233 -17.61 -23.36 8.83
N PRO A 234 -18.15 -24.57 8.54
CA PRO A 234 -18.37 -25.01 7.16
C PRO A 234 -19.43 -24.20 6.40
N LYS A 235 -20.21 -23.35 7.08
CA LYS A 235 -21.25 -22.53 6.45
C LYS A 235 -20.68 -21.52 5.47
N VAL A 236 -21.40 -21.34 4.36
CA VAL A 236 -21.09 -20.37 3.31
C VAL A 236 -22.18 -19.31 3.28
N TYR A 237 -21.77 -18.05 3.20
CA TYR A 237 -22.64 -16.91 3.30
C TYR A 237 -22.55 -16.07 2.03
N ALA A 238 -23.70 -15.72 1.46
CA ALA A 238 -23.78 -14.61 0.53
C ALA A 238 -23.79 -13.30 1.32
N ILE A 239 -23.37 -12.20 0.69
CA ILE A 239 -23.27 -10.90 1.34
C ILE A 239 -24.28 -9.95 0.72
N GLU A 240 -25.12 -9.34 1.55
CA GLU A 240 -25.99 -8.23 1.19
C GLU A 240 -25.30 -6.88 1.40
N THR A 241 -25.87 -5.83 0.79
CA THR A 241 -25.44 -4.45 1.05
C THR A 241 -25.42 -4.15 2.55
N GLY A 242 -24.36 -3.46 3.02
CA GLY A 242 -24.13 -3.17 4.44
C GLY A 242 -23.47 -4.31 5.24
N GLY A 243 -22.90 -5.32 4.57
CA GLY A 243 -22.13 -6.38 5.23
C GLY A 243 -22.99 -7.40 5.98
N VAL A 244 -24.21 -7.65 5.50
CA VAL A 244 -25.11 -8.65 6.10
C VAL A 244 -24.86 -10.02 5.48
N LEU A 245 -24.45 -10.98 6.29
CA LEU A 245 -24.24 -12.37 5.91
C LEU A 245 -25.56 -13.12 5.85
N ARG A 246 -25.82 -13.74 4.71
CA ARG A 246 -26.98 -14.57 4.44
C ARG A 246 -26.50 -16.00 4.21
N HIS A 247 -26.72 -16.87 5.19
CA HIS A 247 -26.30 -18.27 5.09
C HIS A 247 -27.02 -18.95 3.93
N VAL A 248 -26.27 -19.51 2.97
CA VAL A 248 -26.84 -20.26 1.85
C VAL A 248 -27.15 -21.67 2.33
N ALA A 249 -28.44 -21.99 2.50
CA ALA A 249 -28.86 -23.14 3.29
C ALA A 249 -28.43 -24.51 2.72
N THR A 250 -28.20 -24.61 1.42
CA THR A 250 -27.79 -25.85 0.74
C THR A 250 -26.88 -25.58 -0.45
N GLU A 251 -26.06 -26.57 -0.82
CA GLU A 251 -25.23 -26.52 -2.03
C GLU A 251 -26.06 -26.39 -3.32
N ALA A 252 -27.28 -26.95 -3.34
CA ALA A 252 -28.18 -26.83 -4.49
C ALA A 252 -28.55 -25.37 -4.75
N ILE A 253 -28.90 -24.63 -3.70
CA ILE A 253 -29.18 -23.18 -3.78
C ILE A 253 -27.93 -22.41 -4.20
N ALA A 254 -26.77 -22.74 -3.64
CA ALA A 254 -25.50 -22.09 -4.02
C ALA A 254 -25.19 -22.29 -5.51
N ASN A 255 -25.36 -23.52 -6.01
CA ASN A 255 -25.13 -23.84 -7.41
C ASN A 255 -26.15 -23.17 -8.34
N GLU A 256 -27.41 -23.09 -7.94
CA GLU A 256 -28.46 -22.45 -8.73
C GLU A 256 -28.25 -20.93 -8.86
N LEU A 257 -27.79 -20.27 -7.79
CA LEU A 257 -27.56 -18.83 -7.79
C LEU A 257 -26.19 -18.43 -8.34
N TYR A 258 -25.13 -19.19 -8.04
CA TYR A 258 -23.75 -18.77 -8.27
C TYR A 258 -22.95 -19.72 -9.17
N GLY A 259 -23.57 -20.82 -9.61
CA GLY A 259 -22.93 -21.93 -10.32
C GLY A 259 -23.18 -21.99 -11.83
N PHE A 260 -23.86 -20.99 -12.41
CA PHE A 260 -24.34 -21.06 -13.80
C PHE A 260 -23.20 -21.01 -14.83
N ASP A 261 -22.21 -20.13 -14.63
CA ASP A 261 -21.07 -19.92 -15.53
C ASP A 261 -19.78 -20.57 -15.05
N MET A 262 -19.57 -20.59 -13.73
CA MET A 262 -18.40 -21.18 -13.07
C MET A 262 -18.84 -21.88 -11.78
N PRO A 263 -18.07 -22.85 -11.25
CA PRO A 263 -18.41 -23.51 -9.98
C PRO A 263 -18.60 -22.49 -8.85
N TRP A 264 -19.74 -22.56 -8.13
CA TRP A 264 -20.05 -21.60 -7.05
C TRP A 264 -18.96 -21.54 -5.97
N LYS A 265 -18.28 -22.66 -5.71
CA LYS A 265 -17.17 -22.78 -4.77
C LYS A 265 -15.97 -21.89 -5.13
N ASP A 266 -15.77 -21.58 -6.40
CA ASP A 266 -14.66 -20.73 -6.86
C ASP A 266 -14.97 -19.24 -6.60
N ARG A 267 -16.21 -18.93 -6.19
CA ARG A 267 -16.63 -17.61 -5.70
C ARG A 267 -16.56 -17.51 -4.17
N VAL A 268 -16.17 -18.58 -3.48
CA VAL A 268 -16.07 -18.59 -2.01
C VAL A 268 -14.70 -18.08 -1.59
N VAL A 269 -14.71 -17.05 -0.75
CA VAL A 269 -13.51 -16.46 -0.15
C VAL A 269 -13.48 -16.77 1.34
N ASP A 270 -12.36 -17.33 1.80
CA ASP A 270 -12.11 -17.45 3.24
C ASP A 270 -11.70 -16.09 3.81
N ILE A 271 -12.46 -15.61 4.79
CA ILE A 271 -12.14 -14.39 5.55
C ILE A 271 -11.55 -14.77 6.90
N ASP A 272 -10.58 -13.97 7.37
CA ASP A 272 -10.03 -14.16 8.71
C ASP A 272 -11.13 -13.96 9.76
N GLN A 273 -11.12 -14.80 10.79
CA GLN A 273 -12.10 -14.74 11.86
C GLN A 273 -12.11 -13.38 12.57
N VAL A 274 -10.97 -12.66 12.63
CA VAL A 274 -10.90 -11.31 13.22
C VAL A 274 -11.80 -10.32 12.50
N PHE A 275 -11.90 -10.42 11.16
CA PHE A 275 -12.72 -9.56 10.32
C PHE A 275 -14.16 -10.06 10.18
N PHE A 276 -14.48 -11.26 10.68
CA PHE A 276 -15.87 -11.75 10.69
C PHE A 276 -16.79 -10.87 11.54
N ASN A 277 -16.25 -10.19 12.55
CA ASN A 277 -16.99 -9.25 13.41
C ASN A 277 -17.39 -7.95 12.68
N ASP A 278 -16.84 -7.68 11.50
CA ASP A 278 -17.25 -6.54 10.67
C ASP A 278 -18.62 -6.77 10.00
N TYR A 279 -19.11 -8.00 10.04
CA TYR A 279 -20.37 -8.41 9.43
C TYR A 279 -21.49 -8.61 10.46
N THR A 280 -22.73 -8.57 9.99
CA THR A 280 -23.91 -8.95 10.77
C THR A 280 -24.59 -10.16 10.15
N THR A 281 -25.17 -11.06 10.94
CA THR A 281 -25.88 -12.23 10.39
C THR A 281 -27.36 -11.91 10.19
N GLY A 282 -27.87 -12.11 8.98
CA GLY A 282 -29.29 -12.04 8.65
C GLY A 282 -29.94 -13.41 8.49
N ASP A 283 -31.19 -13.43 8.06
CA ASP A 283 -31.93 -14.67 7.77
C ASP A 283 -31.25 -15.47 6.65
N PRO A 284 -31.29 -16.81 6.68
CA PRO A 284 -30.69 -17.65 5.65
C PRO A 284 -31.42 -17.53 4.30
N ILE A 285 -30.69 -17.78 3.22
CA ILE A 285 -31.25 -17.98 1.88
C ILE A 285 -31.70 -19.45 1.80
N SER A 286 -33.02 -19.66 1.97
CA SER A 286 -33.65 -20.99 1.95
C SER A 286 -34.31 -21.35 0.62
N ALA A 287 -34.28 -20.45 -0.35
CA ALA A 287 -34.74 -20.65 -1.73
C ALA A 287 -33.78 -19.91 -2.67
N ALA A 288 -33.77 -20.24 -3.97
CA ALA A 288 -32.90 -19.62 -4.96
C ALA A 288 -33.32 -18.17 -5.27
N VAL A 289 -33.06 -17.28 -4.31
CA VAL A 289 -33.30 -15.85 -4.37
C VAL A 289 -31.97 -15.16 -4.06
N TYR A 290 -31.53 -14.29 -4.96
CA TYR A 290 -30.40 -13.42 -4.78
C TYR A 290 -30.62 -12.45 -3.63
N PRO A 291 -29.59 -12.23 -2.80
CA PRO A 291 -29.59 -11.17 -1.81
C PRO A 291 -29.68 -9.78 -2.44
N ASP A 292 -30.16 -8.82 -1.65
CA ASP A 292 -30.08 -7.41 -2.01
C ASP A 292 -28.64 -6.96 -2.23
N GLY A 293 -28.41 -6.18 -3.29
CA GLY A 293 -27.06 -5.78 -3.70
C GLY A 293 -26.46 -6.66 -4.80
N SER A 294 -27.13 -7.74 -5.21
CA SER A 294 -26.70 -8.56 -6.34
C SER A 294 -26.84 -7.83 -7.67
N VAL A 295 -25.78 -7.90 -8.48
CA VAL A 295 -25.81 -7.60 -9.91
C VAL A 295 -25.85 -8.92 -10.65
N VAL A 296 -26.86 -9.14 -11.48
CA VAL A 296 -27.05 -10.38 -12.23
C VAL A 296 -27.12 -10.09 -13.72
N GLN A 297 -26.47 -10.92 -14.51
CA GLN A 297 -26.55 -10.89 -15.96
C GLN A 297 -27.45 -12.04 -16.41
N LYS A 298 -28.51 -11.73 -17.15
CA LYS A 298 -29.36 -12.77 -17.73
C LYS A 298 -28.57 -13.54 -18.80
N TYR A 299 -28.63 -14.87 -18.74
CA TYR A 299 -28.10 -15.71 -19.81
C TYR A 299 -29.04 -15.78 -21.01
N THR A 300 -28.96 -14.78 -21.88
CA THR A 300 -29.76 -14.61 -23.10
C THR A 300 -28.90 -14.22 -24.29
N VAL A 301 -29.48 -14.24 -25.51
CA VAL A 301 -28.79 -13.80 -26.73
C VAL A 301 -28.38 -12.32 -26.65
N ASP A 302 -29.25 -11.50 -26.07
CA ASP A 302 -28.99 -10.09 -25.74
C ASP A 302 -28.92 -9.97 -24.21
N PRO A 303 -27.71 -10.04 -23.60
CA PRO A 303 -27.57 -10.09 -22.14
C PRO A 303 -27.84 -8.73 -21.51
N GLU A 304 -28.81 -8.70 -20.60
CA GLU A 304 -29.13 -7.52 -19.80
C GLU A 304 -28.53 -7.66 -18.39
N LEU A 305 -28.09 -6.52 -17.84
CA LEU A 305 -27.61 -6.43 -16.46
C LEU A 305 -28.69 -5.87 -15.54
N TRP A 306 -28.86 -6.51 -14.40
CA TRP A 306 -29.93 -6.23 -13.46
C TRP A 306 -29.38 -6.09 -12.05
N TYR A 307 -29.82 -5.08 -11.34
CA TYR A 307 -29.53 -4.89 -9.93
C TYR A 307 -30.73 -5.33 -9.09
N ILE A 308 -30.49 -6.18 -8.09
CA ILE A 308 -31.49 -6.72 -7.19
C ILE A 308 -31.52 -5.91 -5.89
N GLN A 309 -32.70 -5.40 -5.55
CA GLN A 309 -32.92 -4.63 -4.33
C GLN A 309 -34.38 -4.64 -3.92
N ASN A 310 -34.65 -4.89 -2.64
CA ASN A 310 -35.98 -4.88 -2.04
C ASN A 310 -37.00 -5.75 -2.82
N GLY A 311 -36.56 -6.92 -3.29
CA GLY A 311 -37.41 -7.83 -4.08
C GLY A 311 -37.75 -7.34 -5.50
N THR A 312 -37.11 -6.27 -5.97
CA THR A 312 -37.23 -5.77 -7.35
C THR A 312 -35.94 -5.96 -8.13
N ARG A 313 -36.06 -6.06 -9.45
CA ARG A 313 -34.94 -5.95 -10.38
C ARG A 313 -34.99 -4.62 -11.11
N ARG A 314 -33.83 -3.98 -11.24
CA ARG A 314 -33.70 -2.67 -11.89
C ARG A 314 -32.66 -2.79 -13.00
N LEU A 315 -33.01 -2.36 -14.21
CA LEU A 315 -32.11 -2.50 -15.37
C LEU A 315 -30.91 -1.58 -15.21
N ILE A 316 -29.72 -2.06 -15.56
CA ILE A 316 -28.50 -1.26 -15.77
C ILE A 316 -28.39 -1.02 -17.28
N PRO A 317 -28.79 0.16 -17.79
CA PRO A 317 -29.11 0.33 -19.21
C PRO A 317 -27.89 0.51 -20.11
N ASN A 318 -26.74 0.92 -19.56
CA ASN A 318 -25.54 1.24 -20.36
C ASN A 318 -24.25 1.10 -19.54
N SER A 319 -23.11 1.25 -20.22
CA SER A 319 -21.78 1.12 -19.63
C SER A 319 -21.46 2.20 -18.57
N GLU A 320 -22.02 3.40 -18.70
CA GLU A 320 -21.82 4.50 -17.75
C GLU A 320 -22.47 4.17 -16.40
N VAL A 321 -23.76 3.78 -16.42
CA VAL A 321 -24.45 3.32 -15.21
C VAL A 321 -23.75 2.08 -14.68
N ASN A 322 -23.40 1.12 -15.52
CA ASN A 322 -22.69 -0.07 -15.07
C ASN A 322 -21.37 0.26 -14.33
N GLN A 323 -20.55 1.18 -14.86
CA GLN A 323 -19.31 1.61 -14.22
C GLN A 323 -19.56 2.28 -12.86
N ALA A 324 -20.65 3.06 -12.76
CA ALA A 324 -21.05 3.68 -11.50
C ALA A 324 -21.39 2.63 -10.41
N TYR A 325 -21.89 1.45 -10.81
CA TYR A 325 -22.27 0.34 -9.94
C TYR A 325 -21.15 -0.74 -9.80
N GLY A 326 -19.93 -0.43 -10.24
CA GLY A 326 -18.74 -1.27 -10.09
C GLY A 326 -18.36 -2.09 -11.34
N GLY A 327 -19.18 -2.09 -12.39
CA GLY A 327 -18.89 -2.73 -13.67
C GLY A 327 -19.34 -4.18 -13.80
N VAL A 328 -19.26 -4.71 -15.04
CA VAL A 328 -19.77 -6.05 -15.40
C VAL A 328 -19.02 -7.17 -14.68
N ARG A 329 -17.77 -6.94 -14.30
CA ARG A 329 -16.91 -7.93 -13.65
C ARG A 329 -17.51 -8.50 -12.36
N TYR A 330 -18.52 -7.84 -11.81
CA TYR A 330 -19.21 -8.24 -10.61
C TYR A 330 -20.60 -8.83 -10.83
N ALA A 331 -21.01 -8.99 -12.09
CA ALA A 331 -22.26 -9.65 -12.40
C ALA A 331 -22.13 -11.16 -12.19
N VAL A 332 -23.17 -11.77 -11.62
CA VAL A 332 -23.35 -13.22 -11.62
C VAL A 332 -24.20 -13.56 -12.84
N ILE A 333 -23.69 -14.41 -13.73
CA ILE A 333 -24.50 -14.93 -14.84
C ILE A 333 -25.56 -15.84 -14.24
N SER A 334 -26.81 -15.63 -14.64
CA SER A 334 -27.96 -16.27 -14.02
C SER A 334 -28.95 -16.82 -15.05
N ASP A 335 -29.62 -17.90 -14.65
CA ASP A 335 -30.80 -18.39 -15.37
C ASP A 335 -31.84 -17.26 -15.46
N PRO A 336 -32.32 -16.91 -16.67
CA PRO A 336 -33.36 -15.91 -16.84
C PRO A 336 -34.59 -16.11 -15.94
N ALA A 337 -34.97 -17.37 -15.65
CA ALA A 337 -36.08 -17.69 -14.78
C ALA A 337 -35.88 -17.15 -13.36
N ASN A 338 -34.66 -17.27 -12.82
CA ASN A 338 -34.32 -16.76 -11.48
C ASN A 338 -34.34 -15.23 -11.42
N VAL A 339 -33.94 -14.57 -12.52
CA VAL A 339 -34.01 -13.12 -12.63
C VAL A 339 -35.46 -12.64 -12.85
N ASP A 340 -36.31 -13.43 -13.51
CA ASP A 340 -37.73 -13.13 -13.77
C ASP A 340 -38.64 -13.31 -12.54
N LEU A 341 -38.13 -13.90 -11.45
CA LEU A 341 -38.85 -13.95 -10.16
C LEU A 341 -39.07 -12.56 -9.53
N TYR A 342 -38.21 -11.59 -9.83
CA TYR A 342 -38.29 -10.25 -9.27
C TYR A 342 -39.21 -9.34 -10.08
N VAL A 343 -39.97 -8.51 -9.38
CA VAL A 343 -40.78 -7.46 -10.00
C VAL A 343 -39.86 -6.46 -10.69
N ARG A 344 -40.15 -6.11 -11.95
CA ARG A 344 -39.39 -5.07 -12.67
C ARG A 344 -39.67 -3.70 -12.04
N GLY A 345 -38.64 -3.09 -11.47
CA GLY A 345 -38.65 -1.71 -10.98
C GLY A 345 -38.20 -0.70 -12.03
N ALA A 346 -38.04 0.56 -11.61
CA ALA A 346 -37.48 1.60 -12.45
C ALA A 346 -35.99 1.34 -12.75
N ASP A 347 -35.58 1.65 -13.97
CA ASP A 347 -34.20 1.49 -14.43
C ASP A 347 -33.25 2.36 -13.58
N LEU A 348 -31.97 1.97 -13.54
CA LEU A 348 -30.95 2.68 -12.79
C LEU A 348 -30.35 3.82 -13.61
N ASP A 349 -29.96 4.88 -12.90
CA ASP A 349 -29.17 6.00 -13.41
C ASP A 349 -27.91 6.20 -12.56
N VAL A 350 -27.04 7.10 -13.02
CA VAL A 350 -25.79 7.45 -12.33
C VAL A 350 -26.02 8.17 -11.00
N ALA A 351 -27.14 8.89 -10.84
CA ALA A 351 -27.46 9.59 -9.59
C ALA A 351 -27.77 8.61 -8.45
N GLY A 352 -28.35 7.44 -8.76
CA GLY A 352 -28.58 6.38 -7.78
C GLY A 352 -27.31 5.62 -7.36
N ALA A 353 -26.20 5.76 -8.09
CA ALA A 353 -24.99 4.95 -7.88
C ALA A 353 -24.19 5.33 -6.62
N THR A 354 -24.34 6.57 -6.13
CA THR A 354 -23.61 7.09 -4.97
C THR A 354 -23.78 6.24 -3.71
N LEU A 355 -24.88 5.47 -3.62
CA LEU A 355 -25.21 4.62 -2.49
C LEU A 355 -24.50 3.25 -2.50
N LEU A 356 -23.93 2.82 -3.64
CA LEU A 356 -23.45 1.44 -3.81
C LEU A 356 -21.94 1.27 -3.76
N ARG A 357 -21.17 2.35 -3.86
CA ARG A 357 -19.74 2.34 -3.51
C ARG A 357 -19.49 2.61 -2.03
N GLN A 358 -20.53 2.57 -1.19
CA GLN A 358 -20.46 2.73 0.25
C GLN A 358 -20.54 1.33 0.87
N PRO A 359 -19.41 0.67 1.17
CA PRO A 359 -19.39 -0.72 1.61
C PRO A 359 -19.82 -0.95 3.08
N PHE A 360 -20.44 0.03 3.75
CA PHE A 360 -20.63 0.06 5.21
C PHE A 360 -22.01 0.52 5.68
#